data_AF-A0A8U0QBW7-F1
#
_entry.id   AF-A0A8U0QBW7-F1
#
_cell.length_a   1.000
_cell.length_b   1.000
_cell.length_c   1.000
_cell.angle_alpha   90.00
_cell.angle_beta   90.00
_cell.angle_gamma   90.00
#
_symmetry.space_group_name_H-M   'P 1'
#
loop_
_entity.id
_entity.type
_entity.pdbx_description
1 polymer ?
#
loop_
_entity_poly.entity_id
_entity_poly.type
_entity_poly.pdbx_seq_one_letter_code
_entity_poly.pdbx_strand_id
1 'polypeptide(L)'
;MASPLIRCFSKVGRQVSRPWSVCQHGLRNRSTQPDVSAEQAAALGVSYPPLQTYSEEEGMMRDAVNKFAQERLAPFVSKMDENSHMDPEVIKSLFEQGLMGIEIDPEYGGTGSTFFSSILVIEELAKVDASVAVLCDIQNTLINTLFTKLGTAAQKERYLSRLSTDMVRD
;
A
#
# COMPACT_ATOMS: atom_id res chain seq x y z
N MET A 1 -13.90 3.97 -71.27
CA MET A 1 -12.64 4.49 -71.84
C MET A 1 -11.57 4.37 -70.77
N ALA A 2 -10.68 3.40 -70.92
CA ALA A 2 -9.59 3.10 -70.00
C ALA A 2 -8.29 3.06 -70.80
N SER A 3 -7.27 3.82 -70.35
CA SER A 3 -5.84 3.58 -70.60
C SER A 3 -4.96 4.69 -69.99
N PRO A 4 -3.65 4.42 -69.77
CA PRO A 4 -3.02 4.58 -68.46
C PRO A 4 -1.72 5.41 -68.50
N LEU A 5 -1.12 5.74 -67.35
CA LEU A 5 0.32 6.03 -67.28
C LEU A 5 0.98 5.44 -66.01
N ILE A 6 1.60 4.29 -66.24
CA ILE A 6 2.99 3.92 -65.92
C ILE A 6 3.48 4.12 -64.47
N ARG A 7 3.57 2.94 -63.85
CA ARG A 7 4.41 2.46 -62.76
C ARG A 7 5.89 2.87 -62.94
N CYS A 8 6.50 3.46 -61.91
CA CYS A 8 7.94 3.36 -61.71
C CYS A 8 8.21 2.80 -60.31
N PHE A 9 8.75 1.59 -60.29
CA PHE A 9 9.15 0.84 -59.10
C PHE A 9 10.30 1.56 -58.38
N SER A 10 10.22 1.62 -57.06
CA SER A 10 11.41 1.61 -56.22
C SER A 10 11.23 0.59 -55.10
N LYS A 11 12.09 -0.45 -55.15
CA LYS A 11 12.44 -1.36 -54.06
C LYS A 11 12.56 -0.57 -52.74
N VAL A 12 12.12 -1.06 -51.59
CA VAL A 12 12.85 -2.07 -50.82
C VAL A 12 11.90 -2.60 -49.74
N GLY A 13 11.76 -3.92 -49.67
CA GLY A 13 11.14 -4.57 -48.53
C GLY A 13 12.06 -4.62 -47.32
N ARG A 14 11.48 -4.50 -46.13
CA ARG A 14 11.58 -5.50 -45.07
C ARG A 14 10.73 -5.08 -43.88
N GLN A 15 9.78 -5.94 -43.59
CA GLN A 15 9.06 -6.05 -42.33
C GLN A 15 10.10 -6.33 -41.24
N VAL A 16 10.43 -5.33 -40.42
CA VAL A 16 11.33 -5.52 -39.28
C VAL A 16 10.46 -5.91 -38.09
N SER A 17 10.27 -7.22 -37.92
CA SER A 17 9.94 -7.83 -36.65
C SER A 17 11.08 -7.54 -35.66
N ARG A 18 10.94 -6.55 -34.79
CA ARG A 18 11.86 -6.34 -33.67
C ARG A 18 11.40 -7.19 -32.48
N PRO A 19 12.14 -8.22 -32.06
CA PRO A 19 11.83 -8.94 -30.83
C PRO A 19 12.03 -8.00 -29.63
N TRP A 20 11.11 -8.10 -28.67
CA TRP A 20 11.01 -7.29 -27.44
C TRP A 20 12.20 -7.46 -26.46
N SER A 21 13.33 -8.01 -26.90
CA SER A 21 14.42 -8.46 -26.02
C SER A 21 15.67 -7.57 -26.02
N VAL A 22 15.65 -6.35 -26.60
CA VAL A 22 16.87 -5.51 -26.72
C VAL A 22 16.70 -4.09 -26.15
N CYS A 23 15.88 -3.92 -25.12
CA CYS A 23 15.85 -2.71 -24.28
C CYS A 23 15.75 -3.05 -22.79
N GLN A 24 16.66 -3.86 -22.28
CA GLN A 24 16.85 -4.07 -20.82
C GLN A 24 18.23 -3.65 -20.29
N HIS A 25 19.06 -2.99 -21.11
CA HIS A 25 20.29 -2.36 -20.65
C HIS A 25 20.12 -0.85 -20.66
N GLY A 26 19.61 -0.27 -19.58
CA GLY A 26 19.60 1.21 -19.48
C GLY A 26 18.76 1.85 -18.39
N LEU A 27 17.99 1.12 -17.59
CA LEU A 27 17.22 1.70 -16.47
C LEU A 27 17.36 0.82 -15.22
N ARG A 28 18.60 0.66 -14.74
CA ARG A 28 18.87 0.25 -13.37
C ARG A 28 19.37 1.50 -12.65
N ASN A 29 18.45 2.26 -12.05
CA ASN A 29 18.80 3.38 -11.21
C ASN A 29 19.43 2.82 -9.93
N ARG A 30 20.74 2.58 -9.98
CA ARG A 30 21.53 2.11 -8.85
C ARG A 30 21.65 3.31 -7.92
N SER A 31 20.86 3.31 -6.85
CA SER A 31 21.11 4.14 -5.67
C SER A 31 22.61 4.06 -5.38
N THR A 32 23.32 5.19 -5.37
CA THR A 32 24.77 5.25 -5.11
C THR A 32 25.08 5.16 -3.62
N GLN A 33 24.23 4.48 -2.84
CA GLN A 33 24.65 3.97 -1.56
C GLN A 33 25.29 2.61 -1.81
N PRO A 34 26.49 2.34 -1.26
CA PRO A 34 27.05 1.01 -1.36
C PRO A 34 26.04 0.07 -0.71
N ASP A 35 25.52 -0.89 -1.49
CA ASP A 35 24.96 -2.11 -0.93
C ASP A 35 26.02 -2.60 0.05
N VAL A 36 25.77 -2.51 1.36
CA VAL A 36 26.58 -3.22 2.33
C VAL A 36 26.47 -4.67 1.89
N SER A 37 27.53 -5.17 1.26
CA SER A 37 27.57 -6.53 0.76
C SER A 37 27.22 -7.43 1.95
N ALA A 38 26.42 -8.48 1.76
CA ALA A 38 26.09 -9.41 2.85
C ALA A 38 27.35 -9.89 3.63
N GLU A 39 28.51 -9.89 2.96
CA GLU A 39 29.85 -10.09 3.52
C GLU A 39 30.28 -9.05 4.56
N GLN A 40 29.98 -7.76 4.36
CA GLN A 40 30.27 -6.68 5.32
C GLN A 40 29.37 -6.74 6.56
N ALA A 41 28.10 -7.13 6.40
CA ALA A 41 27.20 -7.36 7.53
C ALA A 41 27.59 -8.62 8.35
N ALA A 42 28.02 -9.68 7.66
CA ALA A 42 28.58 -10.87 8.31
C ALA A 42 29.86 -10.56 9.08
N ALA A 43 30.73 -9.68 8.56
CA ALA A 43 31.94 -9.23 9.25
C ALA A 43 31.64 -8.40 10.53
N LEU A 44 30.46 -7.77 10.61
CA LEU A 44 30.00 -7.00 11.76
C LEU A 44 29.19 -7.83 12.77
N GLY A 45 28.99 -9.14 12.51
CA GLY A 45 28.15 -9.99 13.36
C GLY A 45 26.65 -9.64 13.32
N VAL A 46 26.23 -8.87 12.33
CA VAL A 46 24.82 -8.47 12.17
C VAL A 46 24.07 -9.62 11.51
N SER A 47 23.29 -10.35 12.30
CA SER A 47 22.35 -11.35 11.79
C SER A 47 21.05 -10.67 11.36
N TYR A 48 20.66 -10.83 10.10
CA TYR A 48 19.35 -10.41 9.63
C TYR A 48 18.39 -11.60 9.72
N PRO A 49 17.43 -11.59 10.66
CA PRO A 49 16.42 -12.63 10.69
C PRO A 49 15.57 -12.57 9.40
N PRO A 50 14.87 -13.66 9.06
CA PRO A 50 13.89 -13.64 7.98
C PRO A 50 12.85 -12.52 8.17
N LEU A 51 12.39 -11.88 7.09
CA LEU A 51 11.43 -10.75 7.13
C LEU A 51 10.10 -11.09 7.82
N GLN A 52 9.75 -12.37 7.89
CA GLN A 52 8.58 -12.88 8.62
C GLN A 52 8.80 -13.04 10.13
N THR A 53 9.94 -12.62 10.66
CA THR A 53 10.22 -12.60 12.10
C THR A 53 9.72 -11.28 12.66
N TYR A 54 8.62 -11.31 13.40
CA TYR A 54 7.98 -10.12 13.94
C TYR A 54 8.39 -9.87 15.39
N SER A 55 8.29 -8.61 15.82
CA SER A 55 8.27 -8.27 17.24
C SER A 55 7.02 -8.85 17.92
N GLU A 56 7.02 -8.88 19.25
CA GLU A 56 5.84 -9.32 20.02
C GLU A 56 4.62 -8.41 19.72
N GLU A 57 4.83 -7.09 19.67
CA GLU A 57 3.79 -6.11 19.35
C GLU A 57 3.22 -6.29 17.93
N GLU A 58 4.11 -6.50 16.94
CA GLU A 58 3.72 -6.76 15.54
C GLU A 58 2.93 -8.07 15.41
N GLY A 59 3.38 -9.13 16.08
CA GLY A 59 2.70 -10.41 16.12
C GLY A 59 1.31 -10.32 16.77
N MET A 60 1.21 -9.63 17.91
CA MET A 60 -0.06 -9.39 18.59
C MET A 60 -1.03 -8.57 17.74
N MET A 61 -0.54 -7.52 17.07
CA MET A 61 -1.37 -6.70 16.19
C MET A 61 -1.90 -7.51 15.00
N ARG A 62 -1.03 -8.28 14.32
CA ARG A 62 -1.43 -9.18 13.24
C ARG A 62 -2.55 -10.13 13.69
N ASP A 63 -2.34 -10.81 14.82
CA ASP A 63 -3.30 -11.81 15.31
C ASP A 63 -4.63 -11.18 15.74
N ALA A 64 -4.60 -9.99 16.35
CA ALA A 64 -5.80 -9.24 16.71
C ALA A 64 -6.60 -8.80 15.47
N VAL A 65 -5.92 -8.29 14.43
CA VAL A 65 -6.56 -7.85 13.19
C VAL A 65 -7.12 -9.05 12.42
N ASN A 66 -6.39 -10.16 12.37
CA ASN A 66 -6.87 -11.40 11.77
C ASN A 66 -8.19 -11.84 12.41
N LYS A 67 -8.24 -11.89 13.74
CA LYS A 67 -9.45 -12.24 14.49
C LYS A 67 -10.59 -11.25 14.21
N PHE A 68 -10.32 -9.95 14.27
CA PHE A 68 -11.30 -8.92 13.94
C PHE A 68 -11.85 -9.08 12.52
N ALA A 69 -10.99 -9.30 11.53
CA ALA A 69 -11.40 -9.46 10.14
C ALA A 69 -12.32 -10.68 9.96
N GLN A 70 -11.99 -11.82 10.57
CA GLN A 70 -12.81 -13.03 10.49
C GLN A 70 -14.14 -12.90 11.24
N GLU A 71 -14.14 -12.32 12.44
CA GLU A 71 -15.34 -12.30 13.30
C GLU A 71 -16.28 -11.13 12.98
N ARG A 72 -15.73 -9.98 12.57
CA ARG A 72 -16.48 -8.72 12.41
C ARG A 72 -16.64 -8.28 10.97
N LEU A 73 -15.65 -8.51 10.11
CA LEU A 73 -15.72 -8.07 8.71
C LEU A 73 -16.32 -9.12 7.78
N ALA A 74 -15.90 -10.39 7.90
CA ALA A 74 -16.32 -11.47 7.02
C ALA A 74 -17.85 -11.58 6.80
N PRO A 75 -18.72 -11.34 7.82
CA PRO A 75 -20.17 -11.38 7.62
C PRO A 75 -20.72 -10.31 6.65
N PHE A 76 -20.01 -9.21 6.44
CA PHE A 76 -20.47 -8.09 5.62
C PHE A 76 -20.03 -8.19 4.15
N VAL A 77 -18.95 -8.94 3.87
CA VAL A 77 -18.24 -8.91 2.57
C VAL A 77 -19.17 -9.15 1.38
N SER A 78 -19.93 -10.25 1.38
CA SER A 78 -20.82 -10.58 0.25
C SER A 78 -21.86 -9.51 -0.01
N LYS A 79 -22.46 -8.94 1.06
CA LYS A 79 -23.46 -7.87 0.93
C LYS A 79 -22.82 -6.58 0.40
N MET A 80 -21.63 -6.23 0.87
CA MET A 80 -20.93 -5.01 0.42
C MET A 80 -20.52 -5.10 -1.05
N ASP A 81 -20.01 -6.26 -1.48
CA ASP A 81 -19.61 -6.52 -2.86
C ASP A 81 -20.82 -6.46 -3.81
N GLU A 82 -21.89 -7.22 -3.51
CA GLU A 82 -23.11 -7.25 -4.32
C GLU A 82 -23.76 -5.86 -4.50
N ASN A 83 -23.71 -5.03 -3.46
CA ASN A 83 -24.31 -3.70 -3.49
C ASN A 83 -23.31 -2.60 -3.90
N SER A 84 -22.03 -2.93 -4.10
CA SER A 84 -20.94 -1.97 -4.33
C SER A 84 -20.95 -0.81 -3.32
N HIS A 85 -21.22 -1.12 -2.06
CA HIS A 85 -21.42 -0.13 -1.00
C HIS A 85 -20.75 -0.58 0.29
N MET A 86 -19.82 0.23 0.79
CA MET A 86 -19.16 0.02 2.07
C MET A 86 -20.15 0.28 3.21
N ASP A 87 -20.33 -0.70 4.10
CA ASP A 87 -21.24 -0.54 5.23
C ASP A 87 -20.64 0.44 6.26
N PRO A 88 -21.37 1.50 6.68
CA PRO A 88 -20.86 2.44 7.68
C PRO A 88 -20.47 1.79 9.02
N GLU A 89 -21.07 0.66 9.37
CA GLU A 89 -20.70 -0.09 10.58
C GLU A 89 -19.28 -0.66 10.48
N VAL A 90 -18.86 -1.08 9.28
CA VAL A 90 -17.49 -1.54 9.03
C VAL A 90 -16.50 -0.41 9.27
N ILE A 91 -16.74 0.77 8.69
CA ILE A 91 -15.86 1.94 8.86
C ILE A 91 -15.77 2.33 10.34
N LYS A 92 -16.91 2.39 11.04
CA LYS A 92 -16.97 2.68 12.48
C LYS A 92 -16.16 1.67 13.29
N SER A 93 -16.26 0.38 12.97
CA SER A 93 -15.51 -0.66 13.67
C SER A 93 -14.00 -0.55 13.48
N LEU A 94 -13.52 -0.09 12.31
CA LEU A 94 -12.08 0.16 12.08
C LEU A 94 -11.54 1.28 12.99
N PHE A 95 -12.32 2.34 13.18
CA PHE A 95 -11.98 3.42 14.12
C PHE A 95 -11.96 2.93 15.57
N GLU A 96 -12.98 2.17 15.97
CA GLU A 96 -13.07 1.61 17.33
C GLU A 96 -11.90 0.66 17.65
N GLN A 97 -11.35 -0.04 16.65
CA GLN A 97 -10.17 -0.88 16.80
C GLN A 97 -8.83 -0.11 16.69
N GLY A 98 -8.87 1.19 16.39
CA GLY A 98 -7.66 2.02 16.22
C GLY A 98 -6.89 1.75 14.90
N LEU A 99 -7.52 1.11 13.92
CA LEU A 99 -6.85 0.72 12.66
C LEU A 99 -6.74 1.89 11.66
N MET A 100 -7.40 3.02 11.93
CA MET A 100 -7.43 4.19 11.03
C MET A 100 -6.39 5.27 11.39
N GLY A 101 -5.59 5.06 12.43
CA GLY A 101 -4.60 6.02 12.94
C GLY A 101 -3.36 5.34 13.49
N ILE A 102 -2.82 4.37 12.77
CA ILE A 102 -1.80 3.44 13.28
C ILE A 102 -0.49 4.16 13.64
N GLU A 103 0.00 5.01 12.75
CA GLU A 103 1.24 5.77 12.96
C GLU A 103 0.99 7.16 13.56
N ILE A 104 -0.27 7.55 13.75
CA ILE A 104 -0.59 8.85 14.36
C ILE A 104 -0.14 8.82 15.83
N ASP A 105 0.46 9.92 16.28
CA ASP A 105 0.90 10.06 17.67
C ASP A 105 -0.29 9.93 18.64
N PRO A 106 -0.13 9.22 19.77
CA PRO A 106 -1.16 9.11 20.80
C PRO A 106 -1.74 10.45 21.28
N GLU A 107 -0.98 11.56 21.19
CA GLU A 107 -1.49 12.91 21.50
C GLU A 107 -2.70 13.32 20.63
N TYR A 108 -2.78 12.77 19.40
CA TYR A 108 -3.91 12.95 18.50
C TYR A 108 -4.81 11.70 18.46
N GLY A 109 -4.75 10.81 19.45
CA GLY A 109 -5.61 9.62 19.52
C GLY A 109 -5.26 8.51 18.53
N GLY A 110 -4.05 8.53 17.95
CA GLY A 110 -3.53 7.38 17.20
C GLY A 110 -2.93 6.31 18.11
N THR A 111 -2.47 5.19 17.52
CA THR A 111 -1.86 4.10 18.29
C THR A 111 -0.35 4.26 18.48
N GLY A 112 0.30 5.15 17.72
CA GLY A 112 1.74 5.39 17.79
C GLY A 112 2.61 4.19 17.36
N SER A 113 2.04 3.27 16.59
CA SER A 113 2.73 2.07 16.12
C SER A 113 3.60 2.34 14.88
N THR A 114 4.30 1.32 14.41
CA THR A 114 5.25 1.42 13.29
C THR A 114 4.54 1.37 11.92
N PHE A 115 5.19 1.93 10.89
CA PHE A 115 4.75 1.76 9.49
C PHE A 115 4.61 0.28 9.09
N PHE A 116 5.48 -0.59 9.61
CA PHE A 116 5.39 -2.03 9.33
C PHE A 116 4.11 -2.64 9.93
N SER A 117 3.68 -2.15 11.10
CA SER A 117 2.40 -2.54 11.69
C SER A 117 1.23 -2.13 10.80
N SER A 118 1.28 -0.94 10.16
CA SER A 118 0.30 -0.55 9.14
C SER A 118 0.22 -1.56 7.99
N ILE A 119 1.36 -2.06 7.51
CA ILE A 119 1.41 -3.09 6.46
C ILE A 119 0.77 -4.39 6.94
N LEU A 120 1.09 -4.86 8.15
CA LEU A 120 0.51 -6.09 8.71
C LEU A 120 -1.01 -5.97 8.85
N VAL A 121 -1.52 -4.83 9.31
CA VAL A 121 -2.97 -4.57 9.40
C VAL A 121 -3.61 -4.66 8.01
N ILE A 122 -3.05 -3.96 7.01
CA ILE A 122 -3.57 -3.97 5.64
C ILE A 122 -3.55 -5.39 5.06
N GLU A 123 -2.49 -6.15 5.28
CA GLU A 123 -2.36 -7.54 4.81
C GLU A 123 -3.45 -8.44 5.44
N GLU A 124 -3.67 -8.35 6.75
CA GLU A 124 -4.68 -9.16 7.44
C GLU A 124 -6.11 -8.80 7.05
N LEU A 125 -6.40 -7.52 6.83
CA LEU A 125 -7.70 -7.07 6.29
C LEU A 125 -7.92 -7.59 4.86
N ALA A 126 -6.88 -7.52 4.01
CA ALA A 126 -6.96 -7.93 2.61
C ALA A 126 -7.20 -9.44 2.43
N LYS A 127 -6.86 -10.27 3.43
CA LYS A 127 -7.20 -11.70 3.44
C LYS A 127 -8.70 -11.95 3.49
N VAL A 128 -9.50 -10.98 3.95
CA VAL A 128 -10.96 -11.06 4.07
C VAL A 128 -11.65 -10.18 3.03
N ASP A 129 -11.26 -8.91 2.92
CA ASP A 129 -11.84 -7.97 1.96
C ASP A 129 -10.80 -6.91 1.52
N ALA A 130 -10.44 -6.94 0.23
CA ALA A 130 -9.50 -5.99 -0.35
C ALA A 130 -10.02 -4.56 -0.39
N SER A 131 -11.34 -4.35 -0.45
CA SER A 131 -11.98 -3.02 -0.46
C SER A 131 -11.85 -2.33 0.90
N VAL A 132 -11.98 -3.11 1.98
CA VAL A 132 -11.75 -2.61 3.34
C VAL A 132 -10.26 -2.32 3.56
N ALA A 133 -9.39 -3.19 3.06
CA ALA A 133 -7.95 -3.02 3.16
C ALA A 133 -7.46 -1.75 2.46
N VAL A 134 -7.93 -1.45 1.25
CA VAL A 134 -7.52 -0.22 0.52
C VAL A 134 -8.02 1.05 1.19
N LEU A 135 -9.21 1.02 1.82
CA LEU A 135 -9.71 2.14 2.61
C LEU A 135 -8.79 2.43 3.81
N CYS A 136 -8.38 1.37 4.52
CA CYS A 136 -7.44 1.46 5.64
C CYS A 136 -6.05 1.92 5.17
N ASP A 137 -5.58 1.43 4.03
CA ASP A 137 -4.29 1.81 3.42
C ASP A 137 -4.25 3.30 3.11
N ILE A 138 -5.20 3.80 2.31
CA ILE A 138 -5.25 5.21 1.91
C ILE A 138 -5.26 6.13 3.14
N GLN A 139 -6.04 5.79 4.16
CA GLN A 139 -6.09 6.59 5.38
C GLN A 139 -4.71 6.67 6.05
N ASN A 140 -4.05 5.53 6.29
CA ASN A 140 -2.80 5.50 7.03
C ASN A 140 -1.59 5.97 6.20
N THR A 141 -1.40 5.39 5.02
CA THR A 141 -0.17 5.53 4.24
C THR A 141 -0.14 6.77 3.37
N LEU A 142 -1.31 7.32 3.02
CA LEU A 142 -1.43 8.56 2.25
C LEU A 142 -1.88 9.73 3.12
N ILE A 143 -3.10 9.69 3.64
CA ILE A 143 -3.71 10.87 4.28
C ILE A 143 -3.02 11.23 5.59
N ASN A 144 -2.95 10.30 6.54
CA ASN A 144 -2.32 10.50 7.84
C ASN A 144 -0.85 10.87 7.65
N THR A 145 -0.14 10.15 6.77
CA THR A 145 1.26 10.43 6.45
C THR A 145 1.46 11.84 5.89
N LEU A 146 0.58 12.34 5.00
CA LEU A 146 0.64 13.69 4.47
C LEU A 146 0.47 14.75 5.57
N PHE A 147 -0.52 14.58 6.46
CA PHE A 147 -0.74 15.52 7.58
C PHE A 147 0.41 15.48 8.58
N THR A 148 0.91 14.29 8.93
CA THR A 148 2.03 14.13 9.86
C THR A 148 3.32 14.74 9.31
N LYS A 149 3.63 14.53 8.03
CA LYS A 149 4.90 15.01 7.43
C LYS A 149 4.85 16.46 6.97
N LEU A 150 3.74 16.90 6.38
CA LEU A 150 3.66 18.19 5.67
C LEU A 150 2.67 19.18 6.31
N GLY A 151 1.85 18.75 7.27
CA GLY A 151 0.89 19.61 7.94
C GLY A 151 1.55 20.66 8.82
N THR A 152 1.00 21.88 8.79
CA THR A 152 1.27 22.90 9.82
C THR A 152 0.75 22.44 11.18
N ALA A 153 1.25 23.04 12.28
CA ALA A 153 0.77 22.71 13.63
C ALA A 153 -0.77 22.82 13.76
N ALA A 154 -1.35 23.91 13.24
CA ALA A 154 -2.80 24.11 13.25
C ALA A 154 -3.58 23.07 12.40
N GLN A 155 -3.00 22.57 11.30
CA GLN A 155 -3.61 21.49 10.52
C GLN A 155 -3.52 20.15 11.25
N LYS A 156 -2.38 19.86 11.88
CA LYS A 156 -2.19 18.61 12.64
C LYS A 156 -3.18 18.51 13.78
N GLU A 157 -3.26 19.55 14.61
CA GLU A 157 -4.21 19.64 15.73
C GLU A 157 -5.67 19.52 15.27
N ARG A 158 -6.01 20.12 14.12
CA ARG A 158 -7.38 20.08 13.60
C ARG A 158 -7.76 18.73 12.97
N TYR A 159 -6.85 18.08 12.27
CA TYR A 159 -7.18 16.95 11.39
C TYR A 159 -6.72 15.61 11.95
N LEU A 160 -5.54 15.49 12.56
CA LEU A 160 -5.03 14.18 12.99
C LEU A 160 -5.96 13.51 14.00
N SER A 161 -6.49 14.28 14.98
CA SER A 161 -7.44 13.75 15.96
C SER A 161 -8.75 13.26 15.36
N ARG A 162 -9.16 13.82 14.22
CA ARG A 162 -10.38 13.39 13.52
C ARG A 162 -10.10 12.22 12.59
N LEU A 163 -8.96 12.24 11.90
CA LEU A 163 -8.52 11.17 11.02
C LEU A 163 -8.25 9.85 11.76
N SER A 164 -7.94 9.91 13.06
CA SER A 164 -7.78 8.75 13.93
C SER A 164 -9.08 8.26 14.57
N THR A 165 -10.17 9.05 14.59
CA THR A 165 -11.38 8.75 15.38
C THR A 165 -12.69 8.70 14.61
N ASP A 166 -12.91 9.58 13.63
CA ASP A 166 -14.25 9.75 13.03
C ASP A 166 -14.30 10.22 11.57
N MET A 167 -13.17 10.53 10.96
CA MET A 167 -13.13 11.17 9.63
C MET A 167 -12.60 10.24 8.55
N VAL A 168 -13.50 9.82 7.65
CA VAL A 168 -13.20 9.37 6.29
C VAL A 168 -13.90 10.34 5.33
N ARG A 169 -13.26 10.65 4.20
CA ARG A 169 -13.85 11.48 3.14
C ARG A 169 -14.22 10.57 1.99
N ASP A 170 -15.54 10.46 1.76
CA ASP A 170 -16.15 9.78 0.61
C ASP A 170 -15.90 10.54 -0.71
#